data_AF-A0AAW5KH04-F1
#
_entry.id   AF-A0AAW5KH04-F1
#
_cell.length_a   1.000
_cell.length_b   1.000
_cell.length_c   1.000
_cell.angle_alpha   90.00
_cell.angle_beta   90.00
_cell.angle_gamma   90.00
#
_symmetry.space_group_name_H-M   'P 1'
#
loop_
_entity.id
_entity.type
_entity.pdbx_description
1 polymer ?
#
loop_
_entity_poly.entity_id
_entity_poly.type
_entity_poly.pdbx_seq_one_letter_code
_entity_poly.pdbx_strand_id
1 'polypeptide(L)' 'AVRDQNIVTASGTAALEFAKEALLALDAAPEPLIQEWFAFHKLGYYNAPLSTMS' A
#
# COMPACT_ATOMS: atom_id res chain seq x y z
N ALA A 1 -8.21 -3.79 6.60
CA ALA A 1 -9.16 -4.19 5.54
C ALA A 1 -9.08 -5.70 5.35
N VAL A 2 -10.15 -6.32 4.87
CA VAL A 2 -10.22 -7.73 4.50
C VAL A 2 -10.66 -7.80 3.05
N ARG A 3 -9.98 -8.61 2.24
CA ARG A 3 -10.33 -8.87 0.84
C ARG A 3 -10.70 -10.33 0.64
N ASP A 4 -11.83 -10.56 -0.02
CA ASP A 4 -12.20 -11.86 -0.58
C ASP A 4 -12.52 -11.68 -2.07
N GLN A 5 -11.67 -12.25 -2.92
CA GLN A 5 -11.69 -12.05 -4.38
C GLN A 5 -11.73 -10.54 -4.74
N ASN A 6 -12.84 -10.10 -5.34
CA ASN A 6 -13.06 -8.73 -5.81
C ASN A 6 -13.84 -7.85 -4.82
N ILE A 7 -14.09 -8.35 -3.60
CA ILE A 7 -14.80 -7.61 -2.55
C ILE A 7 -13.79 -7.24 -1.46
N VAL A 8 -13.66 -5.93 -1.22
CA VAL A 8 -12.83 -5.37 -0.15
C VAL A 8 -13.74 -4.73 0.89
N THR A 9 -13.53 -5.07 2.17
CA THR A 9 -14.24 -4.48 3.31
C THR A 9 -13.24 -3.91 4.33
N ALA A 10 -13.64 -2.87 5.07
CA ALA A 10 -12.80 -2.27 6.10
C ALA A 10 -13.66 -1.60 7.18
N SER A 11 -13.10 -1.47 8.39
CA SER A 11 -13.66 -0.61 9.43
C SER A 11 -13.38 0.86 9.11
N GLY A 12 -14.13 1.78 9.73
CA GLY A 12 -13.98 3.23 9.51
C GLY A 12 -12.61 3.82 9.87
N THR A 13 -11.78 3.09 10.61
CA THR A 13 -10.41 3.50 10.98
C THR A 13 -9.32 2.95 10.04
N ALA A 14 -9.68 2.10 9.09
CA ALA A 14 -8.72 1.35 8.25
C ALA A 14 -8.72 1.81 6.78
N ALA A 15 -8.81 3.13 6.56
CA ALA A 15 -8.89 3.73 5.23
C ALA A 15 -7.63 3.44 4.38
N LEU A 16 -6.44 3.48 4.98
CA LEU A 16 -5.19 3.21 4.27
C LEU A 16 -5.08 1.73 3.88
N GLU A 17 -5.45 0.82 4.79
CA GLU A 17 -5.51 -0.60 4.50
C GLU A 17 -6.54 -0.91 3.41
N PHE A 18 -7.70 -0.22 3.41
CA PHE A 18 -8.70 -0.36 2.36
C PHE A 18 -8.15 0.05 1.00
N ALA A 19 -7.49 1.20 0.92
CA ALA A 19 -6.89 1.68 -0.31
C ALA A 19 -5.84 0.70 -0.86
N LYS A 20 -4.97 0.15 -0.01
CA LYS A 20 -4.00 -0.88 -0.42
C LYS A 20 -4.68 -2.11 -1.03
N GLU A 21 -5.69 -2.67 -0.35
CA GLU A 21 -6.41 -3.85 -0.85
C GLU A 21 -7.18 -3.55 -2.16
N ALA A 22 -7.72 -2.34 -2.32
CA ALA A 22 -8.38 -1.91 -3.55
C ALA A 22 -7.40 -1.80 -4.72
N LEU A 23 -6.21 -1.22 -4.50
CA LEU A 23 -5.15 -1.13 -5.52
C LEU A 23 -4.69 -2.52 -5.97
N LEU A 24 -4.55 -3.46 -5.02
CA LEU A 24 -4.19 -4.85 -5.32
C LEU A 24 -5.29 -5.60 -6.08
N ALA A 25 -6.57 -5.35 -5.76
CA ALA A 25 -7.70 -5.99 -6.44
C ALA A 25 -7.86 -5.48 -7.89
N LEU A 26 -7.51 -4.22 -8.14
CA LEU A 26 -7.59 -3.60 -9.46
C LEU A 26 -6.38 -3.85 -10.36
N ASP A 27 -5.34 -4.52 -9.83
CA ASP A 27 -4.03 -4.66 -10.49
C ASP A 27 -3.50 -3.30 -11.01
N ALA A 28 -3.65 -2.25 -10.19
CA ALA A 28 -3.42 -0.88 -10.61
C ALA A 28 -1.92 -0.55 -10.82
N ALA A 29 -1.04 -1.34 -10.21
CA ALA A 29 0.41 -1.25 -10.31
C ALA A 29 1.06 -2.56 -9.84
N PRO A 30 2.33 -2.83 -10.17
CA PRO A 30 3.08 -3.94 -9.59
C PRO A 30 2.99 -3.97 -8.07
N GLU A 31 2.75 -5.15 -7.50
CA GLU A 31 2.59 -5.34 -6.05
C GLU A 31 3.70 -4.67 -5.21
N PRO A 32 5.01 -4.77 -5.56
CA PRO A 32 6.06 -4.12 -4.79
C PRO A 32 5.89 -2.60 -4.65
N LEU A 33 5.40 -1.93 -5.71
CA LEU A 33 5.16 -0.49 -5.69
C LEU A 33 3.95 -0.13 -4.81
N ILE A 34 2.92 -0.97 -4.79
CA ILE A 34 1.77 -0.79 -3.90
C ILE A 34 2.19 -0.96 -2.44
N GLN A 35 3.07 -1.92 -2.15
CA GLN A 35 3.60 -2.14 -0.80
C GLN A 35 4.48 -0.96 -0.35
N GLU A 36 5.33 -0.43 -1.23
CA GLU A 36 6.14 0.76 -0.95
C GLU A 36 5.26 1.98 -0.67
N TRP A 37 4.25 2.23 -1.53
CA TRP A 37 3.26 3.28 -1.33
C TRP A 37 2.53 3.14 0.01
N PHE A 38 2.12 1.93 0.36
CA PHE A 38 1.46 1.65 1.64
C PHE A 38 2.40 1.93 2.82
N ALA A 39 3.64 1.45 2.76
CA ALA A 39 4.64 1.67 3.80
C ALA A 39 4.92 3.17 3.99
N PHE A 40 5.07 3.93 2.90
CA PHE A 40 5.26 5.38 2.95
C PHE A 40 4.13 6.08 3.71
N HIS A 41 2.87 5.80 3.38
CA HIS A 41 1.72 6.42 4.05
C HIS A 41 1.50 5.89 5.47
N LYS A 42 1.88 4.63 5.76
CA LYS A 42 1.74 4.02 7.07
C LYS A 42 2.75 4.55 8.08
N LEU A 43 3.99 4.77 7.62
CA LEU A 43 5.12 5.21 8.45
C LEU A 43 5.30 6.73 8.43
N GLY A 44 4.77 7.42 7.41
CA GLY A 44 4.91 8.86 7.22
C GLY A 44 6.26 9.29 6.62
N TYR A 45 7.08 8.33 6.17
CA TYR A 45 8.37 8.58 5.52
C TYR A 45 8.71 7.46 4.54
N TYR A 46 9.56 7.76 3.56
CA TYR A 46 10.11 6.76 2.65
C TYR A 46 11.60 6.57 2.97
N ASN A 47 12.08 5.32 2.91
CA ASN A 47 13.50 5.05 3.04
C ASN A 47 14.15 5.28 1.67
N ALA A 48 14.69 6.48 1.48
CA ALA A 48 15.57 6.73 0.34
C ALA A 48 16.79 5.80 0.46
N PRO A 49 17.18 5.08 -0.61
CA PRO A 49 18.47 4.41 -0.60
C PRO A 49 19.54 5.47 -0.29
N LEU A 50 20.37 5.21 0.72
CA LEU A 50 21.55 6.02 0.99
C LEU A 50 22.31 6.14 -0.33
N SER A 51 22.45 7.36 -0.83
CA SER A 51 23.32 7.65 -1.95
C SER A 51 24.71 7.16 -1.56
N THR A 52 25.12 6.02 -2.10
CA THR A 52 26.51 5.60 -2.05
C THR A 52 27.25 6.63 -2.88
N MET A 53 27.76 7.67 -2.20
CA MET A 53 28.67 8.62 -2.81
C MET A 53 29.89 7.82 -3.24
N SER A 54 30.02 7.67 -4.56
CA SER A 54 31.17 7.15 -5.28
C SER A 54 32.39 8.03 -5.09
#